data_AF-A0A7S8F9H9-F1
#
_entry.id   AF-A0A7S8F9H9-F1
#
_cell.length_a   1.000
_cell.length_b   1.000
_cell.length_c   1.000
_cell.angle_alpha   90.00
_cell.angle_beta   90.00
_cell.angle_gamma   90.00
#
_symmetry.space_group_name_H-M   'P 1'
#
loop_
_entity.id
_entity.type
_entity.pdbx_description
1 polymer ?
#
loop_
_entity_poly.entity_id
_entity_poly.type
_entity_poly.pdbx_seq_one_letter_code
_entity_poly.pdbx_strand_id
1 'polypeptide(L)'
;FNINELVVKTNGISVGEYTYFSEDIGSQSRINTVRLETGTRSIYSGGVKFKGGEKLVINDFYYAPWNYFDARNIKDVEITNKLAFGPQGSPWGTAKLMFNNLTLGQNAVMDYSQFSNLTIQGNFTNNQGTINYLVRGGQVATLNVGNAAAMFFNNNVDSATGFYQPLMKINSAQDLIKNKEHVLLKAK
;
A
#
# COMPACT_ATOMS: atom_id res chain seq x y z
N PHE A 1 -20.39 -4.38 -2.38
CA PHE A 1 -20.82 -2.96 -2.27
C PHE A 1 -19.99 -2.08 -3.21
N ASN A 2 -20.39 -0.83 -3.43
CA ASN A 2 -19.57 0.18 -4.12
C ASN A 2 -19.58 1.47 -3.29
N ILE A 3 -18.43 1.83 -2.70
CA ILE A 3 -18.28 3.03 -1.87
C ILE A 3 -17.46 4.04 -2.65
N ASN A 4 -17.96 5.26 -2.81
CA ASN A 4 -17.21 6.30 -3.49
C ASN A 4 -15.99 6.76 -2.67
N GLU A 5 -16.18 7.05 -1.38
CA GLU A 5 -15.09 7.44 -0.50
C GLU A 5 -15.29 6.85 0.89
N LEU A 6 -14.25 6.19 1.42
CA LEU A 6 -14.18 5.69 2.78
C LEU A 6 -13.15 6.52 3.55
N VAL A 7 -13.62 7.36 4.45
CA VAL A 7 -12.78 8.10 5.40
C VAL A 7 -12.69 7.31 6.70
N VAL A 8 -11.48 6.99 7.13
CA VAL A 8 -11.22 6.16 8.31
C VAL A 8 -10.63 7.04 9.41
N LYS A 9 -11.47 7.35 10.39
CA LYS A 9 -11.10 8.16 11.56
C LYS A 9 -10.46 7.31 12.66
N THR A 10 -9.92 7.99 13.67
CA THR A 10 -9.44 7.36 14.90
C THR A 10 -10.21 7.85 16.11
N ASN A 11 -10.22 7.06 17.18
CA ASN A 11 -11.10 7.27 18.34
C ASN A 11 -10.33 7.86 19.54
N GLY A 12 -9.47 8.85 19.26
CA GLY A 12 -8.64 9.48 20.30
C GLY A 12 -7.64 8.50 20.91
N ILE A 13 -7.72 8.28 22.23
CA ILE A 13 -6.84 7.36 22.96
C ILE A 13 -7.47 5.98 23.23
N SER A 14 -8.76 5.80 22.93
CA SER A 14 -9.47 4.54 23.14
C SER A 14 -8.95 3.49 22.16
N VAL A 15 -8.61 2.29 22.65
CA VAL A 15 -8.11 1.18 21.82
C VAL A 15 -9.17 0.08 21.74
N GLY A 16 -9.31 -0.53 20.55
CA GLY A 16 -10.32 -1.57 20.29
C GLY A 16 -11.53 -1.09 19.50
N GLU A 17 -11.65 0.22 19.24
CA GLU A 17 -12.66 0.78 18.35
C GLU A 17 -12.15 0.90 16.91
N TYR A 18 -12.91 0.36 15.95
CA TYR A 18 -12.53 0.36 14.54
C TYR A 18 -13.74 0.18 13.62
N THR A 19 -13.59 0.60 12.38
CA THR A 19 -14.56 0.30 11.32
C THR A 19 -14.46 -1.18 10.98
N TYR A 20 -15.53 -1.93 11.21
CA TYR A 20 -15.57 -3.37 10.94
C TYR A 20 -16.58 -3.69 9.85
N PHE A 21 -16.10 -4.23 8.73
CA PHE A 21 -16.95 -4.90 7.74
C PHE A 21 -17.26 -6.30 8.26
N SER A 22 -18.37 -6.42 8.98
CA SER A 22 -18.76 -7.62 9.74
C SER A 22 -19.37 -8.74 8.91
N GLU A 23 -19.45 -8.59 7.59
CA GLU A 23 -19.95 -9.61 6.67
C GLU A 23 -18.92 -9.93 5.60
N ASP A 24 -19.11 -11.07 4.94
CA ASP A 24 -18.33 -11.42 3.75
C ASP A 24 -18.62 -10.40 2.63
N ILE A 25 -17.58 -9.79 2.08
CA ILE A 25 -17.72 -8.74 1.07
C ILE A 25 -17.84 -9.28 -0.37
N GLY A 26 -17.77 -10.59 -0.57
CA GLY A 26 -17.79 -11.27 -1.86
C GLY A 26 -16.58 -10.93 -2.74
N SER A 27 -16.79 -10.94 -4.06
CA SER A 27 -15.74 -10.69 -5.07
C SER A 27 -15.97 -9.43 -5.92
N GLN A 28 -17.10 -8.73 -5.72
CA GLN A 28 -17.51 -7.57 -6.52
C GLN A 28 -17.44 -6.25 -5.73
N SER A 29 -16.85 -6.27 -4.52
CA SER A 29 -16.79 -5.09 -3.68
C SER A 29 -15.71 -4.12 -4.14
N ARG A 30 -16.06 -2.84 -4.16
CA ARG A 30 -15.23 -1.74 -4.66
C ARG A 30 -15.28 -0.55 -3.71
N ILE A 31 -14.13 0.10 -3.52
CA ILE A 31 -14.02 1.41 -2.89
C ILE A 31 -13.23 2.30 -3.86
N ASN A 32 -13.78 3.43 -4.31
CA ASN A 32 -13.03 4.28 -5.22
C ASN A 32 -11.87 4.95 -4.47
N THR A 33 -12.13 5.57 -3.32
CA THR A 33 -11.08 6.20 -2.50
C THR A 33 -11.13 5.72 -1.06
N VAL A 34 -9.99 5.25 -0.53
CA VAL A 34 -9.77 5.07 0.91
C VAL A 34 -8.87 6.19 1.41
N ARG A 35 -9.28 6.88 2.48
CA ARG A 35 -8.46 7.88 3.18
C ARG A 35 -8.38 7.53 4.65
N LEU A 36 -7.22 7.12 5.11
CA LEU A 36 -6.93 7.08 6.54
C LEU A 36 -6.66 8.50 7.03
N GLU A 37 -7.29 8.90 8.13
CA GLU A 37 -6.92 10.12 8.85
C GLU A 37 -5.78 9.84 9.83
N THR A 38 -4.96 10.85 10.08
CA THR A 38 -3.88 10.78 11.08
C THR A 38 -4.46 10.46 12.45
N GLY A 39 -3.93 9.43 13.09
CA GLY A 39 -4.33 9.02 14.43
C GLY A 39 -3.55 9.72 15.55
N THR A 40 -3.91 9.37 16.78
CA THR A 40 -3.16 9.78 17.98
C THR A 40 -1.76 9.19 17.97
N ARG A 41 -0.74 10.04 18.14
CA ARG A 41 0.66 9.65 18.04
C ARG A 41 0.98 8.43 18.91
N SER A 42 1.69 7.47 18.33
CA SER A 42 2.15 6.24 18.97
C SER A 42 1.05 5.23 19.36
N ILE A 43 -0.22 5.47 19.02
CA ILE A 43 -1.35 4.59 19.34
C ILE A 43 -2.13 4.29 18.05
N TYR A 44 -2.59 3.05 17.89
CA TYR A 44 -3.46 2.65 16.77
C TYR A 44 -4.90 2.49 17.27
N SER A 45 -5.54 3.61 17.59
CA SER A 45 -6.89 3.71 18.17
C SER A 45 -8.02 3.72 17.13
N GLY A 46 -7.69 3.55 15.85
CA GLY A 46 -8.65 3.45 14.77
C GLY A 46 -8.05 2.78 13.56
N GLY A 47 -8.93 2.21 12.75
CA GLY A 47 -8.58 1.50 11.53
C GLY A 47 -9.76 0.77 10.94
N VAL A 48 -9.48 -0.01 9.89
CA VAL A 48 -10.46 -0.87 9.22
C VAL A 48 -10.08 -2.33 9.40
N LYS A 49 -11.08 -3.17 9.68
CA LYS A 49 -10.97 -4.63 9.62
C LYS A 49 -12.09 -5.23 8.78
N PHE A 50 -11.83 -6.40 8.21
CA PHE A 50 -12.81 -7.17 7.44
C PHE A 50 -13.00 -8.56 8.06
N LYS A 51 -14.25 -9.04 8.12
CA LYS A 51 -14.56 -10.43 8.47
C LYS A 51 -13.99 -11.39 7.45
N GLY A 52 -14.22 -11.13 6.16
CA GLY A 52 -13.77 -11.96 5.06
C GLY A 52 -14.20 -11.44 3.70
N GLY A 53 -13.65 -12.04 2.64
CA GLY A 53 -14.11 -11.86 1.28
C GLY A 53 -13.08 -12.33 0.25
N GLU A 54 -13.53 -12.50 -0.98
CA GLU A 54 -12.69 -12.99 -2.07
C GLU A 54 -11.88 -11.86 -2.71
N LYS A 55 -12.53 -10.74 -3.05
CA LYS A 55 -11.86 -9.64 -3.77
C LYS A 55 -12.37 -8.27 -3.36
N LEU A 56 -11.43 -7.35 -3.12
CA LEU A 56 -11.68 -5.93 -2.93
C LEU A 56 -10.87 -5.12 -3.94
N VAL A 57 -11.55 -4.29 -4.73
CA VAL A 57 -10.90 -3.34 -5.64
C VAL A 57 -10.88 -1.95 -5.02
N ILE A 58 -9.71 -1.32 -4.99
CA ILE A 58 -9.51 0.04 -4.51
C ILE A 58 -8.85 0.86 -5.62
N ASN A 59 -9.37 2.04 -5.97
CA ASN A 59 -8.67 2.88 -6.95
C ASN A 59 -7.53 3.64 -6.29
N ASP A 60 -7.89 4.51 -5.34
CA ASP A 60 -6.96 5.37 -4.62
C ASP A 60 -6.94 5.00 -3.13
N PHE A 61 -5.76 4.70 -2.61
CA PHE A 61 -5.51 4.41 -1.22
C PHE A 61 -4.54 5.43 -0.64
N TYR A 62 -5.02 6.24 0.30
CA TYR A 62 -4.23 7.23 1.03
C TYR A 62 -4.04 6.79 2.48
N TYR A 63 -2.82 6.38 2.84
CA TYR A 63 -2.47 6.01 4.21
C TYR A 63 -2.03 7.22 5.03
N ALA A 64 -2.26 7.14 6.35
CA ALA A 64 -1.86 8.15 7.32
C ALA A 64 -1.29 7.47 8.56
N PRO A 65 -0.41 8.13 9.32
CA PRO A 65 0.24 7.51 10.46
C PRO A 65 -0.75 7.28 11.60
N TRP A 66 -0.46 6.28 12.43
CA TRP A 66 -1.22 5.93 13.63
C TRP A 66 -2.66 5.45 13.35
N ASN A 67 -2.85 4.94 12.14
CA ASN A 67 -4.08 4.33 11.66
C ASN A 67 -3.73 3.03 10.93
N TYR A 68 -4.70 2.13 10.74
CA TYR A 68 -4.45 0.84 10.10
C TYR A 68 -5.54 0.41 9.13
N PHE A 69 -5.14 -0.40 8.17
CA PHE A 69 -6.03 -1.07 7.24
C PHE A 69 -5.67 -2.55 7.21
N ASP A 70 -6.56 -3.37 7.78
CA ASP A 70 -6.37 -4.81 7.96
C ASP A 70 -7.28 -5.59 7.03
N ALA A 71 -6.76 -5.91 5.85
CA ALA A 71 -7.39 -6.72 4.83
C ALA A 71 -6.77 -8.11 4.72
N ARG A 72 -6.19 -8.65 5.80
CA ARG A 72 -5.65 -10.02 5.82
C ARG A 72 -6.70 -11.11 5.60
N ASN A 73 -7.96 -10.81 5.89
CA ASN A 73 -9.09 -11.73 5.65
C ASN A 73 -9.72 -11.55 4.26
N ILE A 74 -9.27 -10.58 3.46
CA ILE A 74 -9.67 -10.46 2.06
C ILE A 74 -8.62 -11.19 1.24
N LYS A 75 -9.02 -12.21 0.48
CA LYS A 75 -8.06 -13.04 -0.26
C LYS A 75 -7.23 -12.21 -1.23
N ASP A 76 -7.87 -11.39 -2.08
CA ASP A 76 -7.20 -10.55 -3.06
C ASP A 76 -7.61 -9.07 -2.96
N VAL A 77 -6.65 -8.19 -2.72
CA VAL A 77 -6.85 -6.73 -2.86
C VAL A 77 -6.14 -6.22 -4.10
N GLU A 78 -6.83 -5.42 -4.89
CA GLU A 78 -6.29 -4.80 -6.10
C GLU A 78 -6.31 -3.26 -5.99
N ILE A 79 -5.15 -2.64 -6.16
CA ILE A 79 -5.00 -1.18 -6.31
C ILE A 79 -4.94 -0.85 -7.80
N THR A 80 -5.88 -0.04 -8.30
CA THR A 80 -5.97 0.24 -9.74
C THR A 80 -5.40 1.59 -10.15
N ASN A 81 -5.17 2.52 -9.21
CA ASN A 81 -4.59 3.83 -9.52
C ASN A 81 -3.43 4.21 -8.60
N LYS A 82 -3.66 4.29 -7.29
CA LYS A 82 -2.63 4.81 -6.37
C LYS A 82 -2.70 4.19 -4.98
N LEU A 83 -1.53 3.87 -4.40
CA LEU A 83 -1.33 3.65 -2.97
C LEU A 83 -0.24 4.59 -2.49
N ALA A 84 -0.59 5.62 -1.73
CA ALA A 84 0.35 6.67 -1.34
C ALA A 84 0.07 7.21 0.06
N PHE A 85 1.03 7.94 0.61
CA PHE A 85 0.77 8.72 1.82
C PHE A 85 -0.29 9.78 1.52
N GLY A 86 -1.13 10.09 2.49
CA GLY A 86 -2.19 11.09 2.34
C GLY A 86 -1.67 12.47 1.93
N PRO A 87 -2.57 13.41 1.61
CA PRO A 87 -2.22 14.72 1.02
C PRO A 87 -1.36 15.63 1.92
N GLN A 88 -0.98 15.19 3.12
CA GLN A 88 -0.30 15.95 4.17
C GLN A 88 1.22 16.16 3.93
N GLY A 89 1.71 16.02 2.70
CA GLY A 89 3.12 16.25 2.35
C GLY A 89 4.03 15.03 2.53
N SER A 90 5.26 15.23 3.01
CA SER A 90 6.24 14.14 3.15
C SER A 90 5.75 13.10 4.17
N PRO A 91 5.86 11.79 3.87
CA PRO A 91 5.54 10.72 4.81
C PRO A 91 6.31 10.85 6.14
N TRP A 92 5.62 10.56 7.24
CA TRP A 92 6.15 10.54 8.62
C TRP A 92 5.32 9.60 9.50
N GLY A 93 5.81 9.28 10.70
CA GLY A 93 5.13 8.37 11.63
C GLY A 93 5.05 6.94 11.09
N THR A 94 4.03 6.17 11.45
CA THR A 94 3.85 4.83 10.86
C THR A 94 2.37 4.47 10.73
N ALA A 95 1.95 4.08 9.52
CA ALA A 95 0.68 3.40 9.29
C ALA A 95 0.83 1.89 9.56
N LYS A 96 -0.25 1.11 9.48
CA LYS A 96 -0.18 -0.35 9.37
C LYS A 96 -1.06 -0.83 8.23
N LEU A 97 -0.45 -1.29 7.15
CA LEU A 97 -1.15 -1.80 5.98
C LEU A 97 -0.93 -3.30 5.91
N MET A 98 -2.00 -4.09 5.98
CA MET A 98 -1.90 -5.54 6.09
C MET A 98 -2.83 -6.20 5.07
N PHE A 99 -2.27 -7.03 4.20
CA PHE A 99 -3.01 -7.70 3.11
C PHE A 99 -2.71 -9.20 3.09
N ASN A 100 -3.68 -9.98 2.59
CA ASN A 100 -3.42 -11.35 2.18
C ASN A 100 -2.56 -11.37 0.91
N ASN A 101 -3.22 -11.18 -0.24
CA ASN A 101 -2.57 -10.90 -1.50
C ASN A 101 -2.80 -9.43 -1.87
N LEU A 102 -1.80 -8.83 -2.51
CA LEU A 102 -1.88 -7.46 -3.01
C LEU A 102 -1.48 -7.42 -4.48
N THR A 103 -2.36 -6.87 -5.31
CA THR A 103 -2.10 -6.61 -6.73
C THR A 103 -2.02 -5.10 -6.98
N LEU A 104 -0.94 -4.65 -7.61
CA LEU A 104 -0.92 -3.37 -8.31
C LEU A 104 -1.38 -3.62 -9.75
N GLY A 105 -2.49 -2.99 -10.14
CA GLY A 105 -3.01 -3.03 -11.48
C GLY A 105 -2.15 -2.26 -12.48
N GLN A 106 -2.55 -2.31 -13.76
CA GLN A 106 -1.86 -1.62 -14.83
C GLN A 106 -1.80 -0.11 -14.57
N ASN A 107 -0.61 0.46 -14.70
CA ASN A 107 -0.30 1.87 -14.44
C ASN A 107 -0.53 2.32 -12.99
N ALA A 108 -0.90 1.43 -12.07
CA ALA A 108 -1.06 1.79 -10.67
C ALA A 108 0.29 2.18 -10.06
N VAL A 109 0.29 3.21 -9.22
CA VAL A 109 1.48 3.73 -8.57
C VAL A 109 1.43 3.45 -7.08
N MET A 110 2.51 2.90 -6.54
CA MET A 110 2.65 2.63 -5.11
C MET A 110 3.84 3.39 -4.53
N ASP A 111 3.60 4.35 -3.65
CA ASP A 111 4.64 5.05 -2.91
C ASP A 111 4.97 4.28 -1.62
N TYR A 112 6.12 3.60 -1.64
CA TYR A 112 6.57 2.71 -0.58
C TYR A 112 7.71 3.30 0.24
N SER A 113 7.61 3.15 1.56
CA SER A 113 8.60 3.64 2.51
C SER A 113 8.49 2.91 3.84
N GLN A 114 9.44 3.15 4.75
CA GLN A 114 9.37 2.65 6.13
C GLN A 114 8.12 3.14 6.89
N PHE A 115 7.49 4.23 6.45
CA PHE A 115 6.34 4.84 7.14
C PHE A 115 5.01 4.14 6.81
N SER A 116 4.92 3.36 5.72
CA SER A 116 3.69 2.64 5.36
C SER A 116 3.52 1.32 6.14
N ASN A 117 4.62 0.73 6.61
CA ASN A 117 4.65 -0.55 7.33
C ASN A 117 3.73 -1.62 6.68
N LEU A 118 3.96 -1.83 5.38
CA LEU A 118 3.19 -2.77 4.58
C LEU A 118 3.61 -4.22 4.89
N THR A 119 2.63 -5.05 5.20
CA THR A 119 2.78 -6.51 5.35
C THR A 119 1.91 -7.23 4.34
N ILE A 120 2.49 -8.16 3.58
CA ILE A 120 1.81 -9.03 2.62
C ILE A 120 2.10 -10.48 3.03
N GLN A 121 1.11 -11.18 3.57
CA GLN A 121 1.31 -12.57 4.05
C GLN A 121 1.33 -13.60 2.91
N GLY A 122 0.63 -13.32 1.81
CA GLY A 122 0.53 -14.16 0.63
C GLY A 122 1.37 -13.63 -0.52
N ASN A 123 0.73 -13.50 -1.68
CA ASN A 123 1.38 -13.11 -2.93
C ASN A 123 1.35 -11.59 -3.14
N PHE A 124 2.40 -11.08 -3.78
CA PHE A 124 2.40 -9.74 -4.34
C PHE A 124 2.45 -9.83 -5.87
N THR A 125 1.58 -9.08 -6.54
CA THR A 125 1.58 -8.99 -8.00
C THR A 125 1.74 -7.54 -8.41
N ASN A 126 2.79 -7.21 -9.14
CA ASN A 126 2.88 -5.96 -9.88
C ASN A 126 2.53 -6.22 -11.35
N ASN A 127 1.29 -5.92 -11.74
CA ASN A 127 0.82 -6.07 -13.11
C ASN A 127 1.02 -4.76 -13.90
N GLN A 128 2.25 -4.48 -14.31
CA GLN A 128 2.59 -3.28 -15.11
C GLN A 128 2.29 -1.96 -14.36
N GLY A 129 2.41 -1.97 -13.04
CA GLY A 129 2.43 -0.78 -12.20
C GLY A 129 3.85 -0.35 -11.84
N THR A 130 3.98 0.71 -11.06
CA THR A 130 5.26 1.27 -10.62
C THR A 130 5.31 1.42 -9.10
N ILE A 131 6.35 0.89 -8.46
CA ILE A 131 6.64 1.11 -7.04
C ILE A 131 7.68 2.24 -6.92
N ASN A 132 7.33 3.32 -6.25
CA ASN A 132 8.26 4.40 -5.91
C ASN A 132 8.78 4.20 -4.49
N TYR A 133 10.07 3.87 -4.37
CA TYR A 133 10.75 3.77 -3.09
C TYR A 133 11.23 5.16 -2.64
N LEU A 134 10.94 5.48 -1.39
CA LEU A 134 11.41 6.68 -0.73
C LEU A 134 12.72 6.43 0.02
N VAL A 135 13.78 7.18 -0.31
CA VAL A 135 15.03 7.15 0.44
C VAL A 135 14.89 7.96 1.73
N ARG A 136 15.24 7.36 2.87
CA ARG A 136 15.28 8.00 4.19
C ARG A 136 16.50 7.49 4.96
N GLY A 137 17.29 8.41 5.52
CA GLY A 137 18.54 8.05 6.20
C GLY A 137 19.53 7.30 5.29
N GLY A 138 19.48 7.59 3.98
CA GLY A 138 20.28 6.94 2.96
C GLY A 138 19.96 5.47 2.71
N GLN A 139 18.75 5.02 3.06
CA GLN A 139 18.28 3.64 2.87
C GLN A 139 16.86 3.62 2.28
N VAL A 140 16.50 2.48 1.71
CA VAL A 140 15.13 2.13 1.30
C VAL A 140 14.55 1.07 2.24
N ALA A 141 13.23 1.03 2.37
CA ALA A 141 12.57 -0.08 3.04
C ALA A 141 12.47 -1.30 2.10
N THR A 142 12.73 -2.49 2.63
CA THR A 142 12.50 -3.74 1.90
C THR A 142 11.03 -4.11 1.91
N LEU A 143 10.44 -4.29 0.73
CA LEU A 143 9.10 -4.86 0.58
C LEU A 143 9.16 -6.37 0.84
N ASN A 144 8.63 -6.81 1.98
CA ASN A 144 8.61 -8.21 2.35
C ASN A 144 7.30 -8.86 1.89
N VAL A 145 7.42 -9.95 1.14
CA VAL A 145 6.30 -10.73 0.58
C VAL A 145 6.37 -12.15 1.17
N GLY A 146 5.29 -12.60 1.78
CA GLY A 146 5.25 -13.86 2.54
C GLY A 146 5.28 -15.13 1.68
N ASN A 147 4.92 -15.02 0.40
CA ASN A 147 4.99 -16.12 -0.57
C ASN A 147 5.71 -15.69 -1.85
N ALA A 148 5.01 -15.59 -2.99
CA ALA A 148 5.62 -15.27 -4.28
C ALA A 148 5.40 -13.80 -4.67
N ALA A 149 6.34 -13.24 -5.42
CA ALA A 149 6.20 -11.95 -6.07
C ALA A 149 6.18 -12.13 -7.60
N ALA A 150 5.14 -11.66 -8.27
CA ALA A 150 5.02 -11.67 -9.73
C ALA A 150 5.18 -10.26 -10.29
N MET A 151 6.10 -10.08 -11.23
CA MET A 151 6.45 -8.78 -11.81
C MET A 151 6.22 -8.81 -13.32
N PHE A 152 5.10 -8.25 -13.77
CA PHE A 152 4.74 -8.21 -15.19
C PHE A 152 5.11 -6.86 -15.81
N PHE A 153 5.60 -6.89 -17.03
CA PHE A 153 6.02 -5.72 -17.81
C PHE A 153 5.39 -5.77 -19.21
N ASN A 154 5.49 -4.65 -19.93
CA ASN A 154 5.11 -4.55 -21.34
C ASN A 154 6.24 -3.87 -22.14
N ASN A 155 6.10 -3.89 -23.46
CA ASN A 155 7.06 -3.28 -24.38
C ASN A 155 6.63 -1.88 -24.84
N ASN A 156 5.70 -1.24 -24.12
CA ASN A 156 5.24 0.11 -24.47
C ASN A 156 6.33 1.11 -24.08
N VAL A 157 6.73 1.94 -25.05
CA VAL A 157 7.70 3.02 -24.84
C VAL A 157 6.93 4.26 -24.41
N ASP A 158 7.28 4.80 -23.24
CA ASP A 158 6.74 6.06 -22.74
C ASP A 158 7.30 7.20 -23.59
N SER A 159 6.41 7.94 -24.28
CA SER A 159 6.79 9.03 -25.19
C SER A 159 7.47 10.21 -24.49
N ALA A 160 7.27 10.39 -23.19
CA ALA A 160 7.93 11.44 -22.42
C ALA A 160 9.39 11.10 -22.09
N THR A 161 9.74 9.81 -22.02
CA THR A 161 11.10 9.37 -21.64
C THR A 161 11.87 8.68 -22.77
N GLY A 162 11.17 8.20 -23.80
CA GLY A 162 11.76 7.34 -24.84
C GLY A 162 12.15 5.96 -24.33
N PHE A 163 11.65 5.52 -23.17
CA PHE A 163 12.01 4.26 -22.53
C PHE A 163 10.78 3.50 -22.00
N TYR A 164 10.95 2.22 -21.65
CA TYR A 164 9.88 1.44 -21.03
C TYR A 164 9.51 1.99 -19.65
N GLN A 165 8.25 1.84 -19.27
CA GLN A 165 7.82 2.19 -17.92
C GLN A 165 8.52 1.29 -16.89
N PRO A 166 9.25 1.86 -15.91
CA PRO A 166 9.94 1.06 -14.91
C PRO A 166 8.95 0.50 -13.89
N LEU A 167 9.17 -0.75 -13.48
CA LEU A 167 8.41 -1.39 -12.40
C LEU A 167 8.76 -0.82 -11.02
N MET A 168 9.96 -0.26 -10.88
CA MET A 168 10.46 0.32 -9.63
C MET A 168 11.25 1.60 -9.91
N LYS A 169 10.99 2.63 -9.12
CA LYS A 169 11.75 3.88 -9.09
C LYS A 169 12.28 4.11 -7.67
N ILE A 170 13.52 4.54 -7.53
CA ILE A 170 14.06 5.00 -6.24
C ILE A 170 14.19 6.50 -6.32
N ASN A 171 13.30 7.22 -5.63
CA ASN A 171 13.33 8.66 -5.62
C ASN A 171 14.41 9.15 -4.66
N SER A 172 15.19 10.14 -5.09
CA SER A 172 16.37 10.64 -4.36
C SER A 172 17.48 9.61 -4.19
N ALA A 173 17.73 8.80 -5.23
CA ALA A 173 18.76 7.75 -5.21
C ALA A 173 20.19 8.29 -4.94
N GLN A 174 20.46 9.57 -5.21
CA GLN A 174 21.73 10.22 -4.89
C GLN A 174 22.05 10.24 -3.39
N ASP A 175 21.03 10.12 -2.53
CA ASP A 175 21.17 10.16 -1.08
C ASP A 175 21.45 8.76 -0.48
N LEU A 176 21.47 7.71 -1.30
CA LEU A 176 21.75 6.35 -0.83
C LEU A 176 23.17 6.21 -0.30
N ILE A 177 23.31 5.47 0.80
CA ILE A 177 24.62 5.05 1.30
C ILE A 177 25.29 4.18 0.24
N LYS A 178 26.46 4.62 -0.24
CA LYS A 178 27.24 3.90 -1.25
C LYS A 178 27.88 2.64 -0.65
N ASN A 179 28.27 1.72 -1.52
CA ASN A 179 29.00 0.49 -1.16
C ASN A 179 28.25 -0.38 -0.13
N LYS A 180 26.91 -0.32 -0.15
CA LYS A 180 26.02 -1.09 0.71
C LYS A 180 24.91 -1.70 -0.14
N GLU A 181 24.53 -2.93 0.18
CA GLU A 181 23.34 -3.55 -0.40
C GLU A 181 22.06 -2.88 0.12
N HIS A 182 21.18 -2.49 -0.80
CA HIS A 182 19.85 -1.96 -0.52
C HIS A 182 18.82 -2.93 -1.07
N VAL A 183 18.31 -3.82 -0.22
CA VAL A 183 17.33 -4.84 -0.62
C VAL A 183 15.97 -4.20 -0.85
N LEU A 184 15.50 -4.17 -2.10
CA LEU A 184 14.20 -3.57 -2.47
C LEU A 184 13.03 -4.48 -2.13
N LEU A 185 13.13 -5.77 -2.45
CA LEU A 185 12.05 -6.74 -2.30
C LEU A 185 12.62 -8.08 -1.86
N LYS A 186 11.91 -8.77 -0.96
CA LYS A 186 12.20 -10.14 -0.53
C LYS A 186 10.93 -11.00 -0.62
N ALA A 187 11.03 -12.12 -1.33
CA ALA A 187 9.99 -13.14 -1.47
C ALA A 187 10.62 -14.54 -1.33
N LYS A 188 9.79 -15.60 -1.30
CA LYS A 188 10.25 -17.00 -1.23
C LYS A 188 10.73 -17.52 -2.58
#